data_AF-A0A5K1D3U4-F1
#
_entry.id   AF-A0A5K1D3U4-F1
#
_cell.length_a   1.000
_cell.length_b   1.000
_cell.length_c   1.000
_cell.angle_alpha   90.00
_cell.angle_beta   90.00
_cell.angle_gamma   90.00
#
_symmetry.space_group_name_H-M   'P 1'
#
loop_
_entity.id
_entity.type
_entity.pdbx_description
1 polymer ?
#
loop_
_entity_poly.entity_id
_entity_poly.type
_entity_poly.pdbx_seq_one_letter_code
_entity_poly.pdbx_strand_id
1 'polypeptide(L)' 'EIKVDEYITHNLKLGEINEAFHLMHEGGCLRCVLAVHS' A
#
# COMPACT_ATOMS: atom_id res chain seq x y z
N GLU A 1 -11.68 2.37 20.13
CA GLU A 1 -10.57 2.62 19.18
C GLU A 1 -10.81 1.75 17.95
N ILE A 2 -10.66 2.27 16.74
CA ILE A 2 -10.82 1.50 15.50
C ILE A 2 -9.43 1.06 15.05
N LYS A 3 -9.23 -0.23 14.81
CA LYS A 3 -7.94 -0.79 14.41
C LYS A 3 -7.70 -0.68 12.90
N VAL A 4 -7.28 0.49 12.44
CA VAL A 4 -7.10 0.75 11.00
C VAL A 4 -5.79 0.16 10.47
N ASP A 5 -4.77 0.07 11.33
CA ASP A 5 -3.43 -0.38 10.94
C ASP A 5 -3.40 -1.84 10.49
N GLU A 6 -4.29 -2.68 11.00
CA GLU A 6 -4.41 -4.10 10.62
C GLU A 6 -4.80 -4.28 9.13
N TYR A 7 -5.36 -3.25 8.49
CA TYR A 7 -5.72 -3.31 7.07
C TYR A 7 -4.56 -2.91 6.14
N ILE A 8 -3.49 -2.32 6.67
CA ILE A 8 -2.32 -1.91 5.90
C ILE A 8 -1.41 -3.12 5.73
N THR A 9 -1.37 -3.68 4.52
CA THR A 9 -0.49 -4.81 4.20
C THR A 9 0.79 -4.39 3.50
N HIS A 10 0.83 -3.20 2.90
CA HIS A 10 1.98 -2.71 2.14
C HIS A 10 2.26 -1.23 2.42
N ASN A 11 3.54 -0.87 2.50
CA ASN A 11 4.00 0.51 2.57
C ASN A 11 5.06 0.71 1.49
N LEU A 12 4.84 1.67 0.58
CA LEU A 12 5.73 1.96 -0.54
C LEU A 12 5.97 3.46 -0.66
N LYS A 13 6.95 3.86 -1.48
CA LYS A 13 7.15 5.27 -1.85
C LYS A 13 6.31 5.62 -3.07
N LEU A 14 5.95 6.90 -3.24
CA LEU A 14 5.21 7.36 -4.42
C LEU A 14 5.94 7.03 -5.74
N GLY A 15 7.28 7.01 -5.74
CA GLY A 15 8.07 6.59 -6.91
C GLY A 15 7.84 5.14 -7.34
N GLU A 16 7.29 4.30 -6.46
CA GLU A 16 7.02 2.87 -6.67
C GLU A 16 5.54 2.61 -6.99
N ILE A 17 4.79 3.64 -7.40
CA ILE A 17 3.33 3.54 -7.60
C ILE A 17 2.91 2.42 -8.57
N ASN A 18 3.72 2.11 -9.58
CA ASN A 18 3.42 1.01 -10.51
C ASN A 18 3.43 -0.36 -9.81
N GLU A 19 4.34 -0.55 -8.85
CA GLU A 19 4.37 -1.78 -8.04
C GLU A 19 3.12 -1.88 -7.15
N ALA A 20 2.68 -0.76 -6.56
CA ALA A 20 1.42 -0.72 -5.83
C ALA A 20 0.23 -1.15 -6.71
N PHE A 21 0.20 -0.72 -7.99
CA PHE A 21 -0.82 -1.17 -8.93
C PHE A 21 -0.71 -2.67 -9.25
N HIS A 22 0.50 -3.23 -9.40
CA HIS A 22 0.68 -4.66 -9.61
C HIS A 22 0.15 -5.49 -8.43
N LEU A 23 0.54 -5.14 -7.20
CA LEU A 23 0.08 -5.79 -5.95
C LEU A 23 -1.46 -5.77 -5.80
N MET A 24 -2.12 -4.69 -6.26
CA MET A 24 -3.59 -4.60 -6.25
C MET A 24 -4.24 -5.52 -7.29
N HIS A 25 -3.66 -5.66 -8.47
CA HIS A 25 -4.22 -6.50 -9.54
C HIS A 25 -4.01 -8.00 -9.29
N GLU A 26 -2.91 -8.40 -8.66
CA GLU A 26 -2.63 -9.82 -8.34
C GLU A 26 -3.43 -10.33 -7.12
N GLY A 27 -4.12 -9.44 -6.40
CA GLY A 27 -4.86 -9.76 -5.18
C GLY A 27 -3.99 -9.89 -3.92
N GLY A 28 -2.71 -9.51 -3.98
CA GLY A 28 -1.78 -9.51 -2.85
C GLY A 28 -1.98 -8.33 -1.89
N CYS A 29 -2.72 -7.29 -2.29
CA CYS A 29 -2.89 -6.07 -1.51
C CYS A 29 -4.30 -5.96 -0.89
N LEU A 30 -4.36 -5.72 0.43
CA LEU A 30 -5.58 -5.26 1.11
C LEU A 30 -5.63 -3.73 1.09
N ARG A 31 -4.62 -3.10 1.69
CA ARG A 31 -4.28 -1.69 1.46
C ARG A 31 -2.78 -1.45 1.40
N CYS A 32 -2.42 -0.56 0.48
CA CYS A 32 -1.09 -0.01 0.31
C CYS A 32 -1.10 1.47 0.70
N VAL A 33 -0.17 1.89 1.54
CA VAL A 33 0.06 3.29 1.90
C VAL A 33 1.29 3.80 1.15
N LEU A 34 1.20 4.99 0.57
CA LEU A 34 2.28 5.62 -0.17
C LEU A 34 2.87 6.81 0.59
N ALA A 35 4.17 6.75 0.86
CA ALA A 35 4.92 7.90 1.35
C ALA A 35 5.23 8.86 0.19
N VAL A 36 4.78 10.11 0.32
CA VAL A 36 4.93 11.16 -0.70
C VAL A 36 6.27 11.92 -0.56
N HIS A 37 6.95 11.76 0.57
CA HIS A 37 8.18 12.48 0.91
C HIS A 37 9.31 11.48 1.19
N SER A 38 10.53 11.81 0.77
CA SER A 38 11.71 10.93 0.83
C SER A 38 12.29 10.79 2.23
#